data_AF-A0AAU2LG48-F1
#
_entry.id   AF-A0AAU2LG48-F1
#
_cell.length_a   1.000
_cell.length_b   1.000
_cell.length_c   1.000
_cell.angle_alpha   90.00
_cell.angle_beta   90.00
_cell.angle_gamma   90.00
#
_symmetry.space_group_name_H-M   'P 1'
#
loop_
_entity.id
_entity.type
_entity.pdbx_description
1 polymer ?
#
loop_
_entity_poly.entity_id
_entity_poly.type
_entity_poly.pdbx_seq_one_letter_code
_entity_poly.pdbx_strand_id
1 'polypeptide(L)'
;MKLKPRFRWLRRTAVMLLLATAAAQVPTAAAARTAAPAPTPGELKPHSISAAYTAGVSSGGYMATQLHVAYSGTFAGSAVFAAGPYGCAQGDLYRAQYACMKTYQDLRLDTLERTTRDWSAQGLVDPVANLSGDPVYLFSGSGDATVERPVADALASYYGRFGARVRYDDTTDAGHAWISPLGPNPCTVTRSPYVNACGIDAERDLLGHLTGPVNDPAPAPTGTLVRFDQNGYVPGGSASAVSMDGSGFLYEPAACAGTTTPCRLLVALHGCKQGYSYQGFGTRFMDTAYLDEYADTNHLLVLYPQAAPTTTVDNPNGCWNWWGYLGDSAYARHGGKQIEAIMNMVRALGGAGGGGTEPPAPTTTLTLPSLDAQDGYVKAAPDGSGAAVGTLETVSGLALGRGSDGKDNRTLLSFDTSRIPAGKEVVRAYLTVARAGGSGDPWASPAGNRLLLDLRTGCFGTSCTTEAADWSAPASVPAAAEVPAFSSGTRASTDLSRAALAALDRTGTTQLRLRFASPQPSTAYVFLATSPRPALTVEYR
;
A
#
# COMPACT_ATOMS: atom_id res chain seq x y z
N MET A 1 -53.03 -55.62 -26.26
CA MET A 1 -53.56 -54.42 -26.95
C MET A 1 -52.84 -54.32 -28.29
N LYS A 2 -53.59 -54.40 -29.39
CA LYS A 2 -53.10 -54.76 -30.73
C LYS A 2 -52.54 -53.55 -31.48
N LEU A 3 -51.42 -53.76 -32.18
CA LEU A 3 -50.87 -52.90 -33.22
C LEU A 3 -51.95 -52.50 -34.25
N LYS A 4 -51.94 -51.24 -34.68
CA LYS A 4 -52.71 -50.72 -35.83
C LYS A 4 -51.78 -50.30 -36.98
N PRO A 5 -52.28 -50.25 -38.23
CA PRO A 5 -51.49 -50.40 -39.45
C PRO A 5 -51.37 -49.13 -40.32
N ARG A 6 -50.59 -49.31 -41.40
CA ARG A 6 -50.33 -48.50 -42.62
C ARG A 6 -51.53 -47.69 -43.18
N PHE A 7 -51.28 -46.50 -43.75
CA PHE A 7 -51.18 -46.23 -45.22
C PHE A 7 -51.24 -44.72 -45.63
N ARG A 8 -50.39 -44.35 -46.61
CA ARG A 8 -50.51 -43.39 -47.75
C ARG A 8 -50.53 -41.85 -47.60
N TRP A 9 -49.42 -41.26 -48.10
CA TRP A 9 -49.27 -40.24 -49.16
C TRP A 9 -50.10 -38.94 -49.13
N LEU A 10 -49.39 -37.80 -49.16
CA LEU A 10 -49.59 -36.75 -50.18
C LEU A 10 -48.39 -35.80 -50.25
N ARG A 11 -47.76 -35.77 -51.43
CA ARG A 11 -46.77 -34.75 -51.84
C ARG A 11 -47.49 -33.41 -52.03
N ARG A 12 -46.98 -32.34 -51.43
CA ARG A 12 -47.22 -30.96 -51.90
C ARG A 12 -45.90 -30.19 -51.88
N THR A 13 -45.45 -29.87 -53.08
CA THR A 13 -44.41 -28.92 -53.45
C THR A 13 -44.77 -27.52 -52.94
N ALA A 14 -43.82 -26.86 -52.26
CA ALA A 14 -43.85 -25.42 -52.01
C ALA A 14 -42.51 -24.84 -52.46
N VAL A 15 -42.59 -23.94 -53.43
CA VAL A 15 -41.51 -23.20 -54.07
C VAL A 15 -40.97 -22.17 -53.07
N MET A 16 -39.67 -22.23 -52.74
CA MET A 16 -38.98 -21.15 -52.02
C MET A 16 -38.57 -20.06 -53.01
N LEU A 17 -39.15 -18.87 -52.89
CA LEU A 17 -38.60 -17.65 -53.47
C LEU A 17 -37.35 -17.25 -52.68
N LEU A 18 -36.19 -17.28 -53.33
CA LEU A 18 -34.95 -16.65 -52.85
C LEU A 18 -35.04 -15.13 -53.07
N LEU A 19 -35.30 -14.37 -52.01
CA LEU A 19 -35.03 -12.94 -51.96
C LEU A 19 -33.57 -12.77 -51.50
N ALA A 20 -32.68 -12.45 -52.44
CA ALA A 20 -31.31 -12.06 -52.14
C ALA A 20 -31.29 -10.63 -51.60
N THR A 21 -31.29 -10.48 -50.28
CA THR A 21 -30.94 -9.21 -49.63
C THR A 21 -29.42 -9.10 -49.62
N ALA A 22 -28.86 -8.25 -50.48
CA ALA A 22 -27.47 -7.83 -50.41
C ALA A 22 -27.28 -7.01 -49.12
N ALA A 23 -26.81 -7.67 -48.06
CA ALA A 23 -26.31 -6.99 -46.88
C ALA A 23 -25.01 -6.28 -47.29
N ALA A 24 -25.03 -4.95 -47.32
CA ALA A 24 -23.82 -4.15 -47.43
C ALA A 24 -22.95 -4.45 -46.20
N GLN A 25 -21.90 -5.25 -46.40
CA GLN A 25 -20.86 -5.45 -45.41
C GLN A 25 -20.11 -4.13 -45.26
N VAL A 26 -20.40 -3.38 -44.19
CA VAL A 26 -19.52 -2.31 -43.75
C VAL A 26 -18.22 -2.97 -43.27
N PRO A 27 -17.05 -2.67 -43.87
CA PRO A 27 -15.80 -3.23 -43.39
C PRO A 27 -15.52 -2.62 -42.01
N THR A 28 -15.64 -3.42 -40.96
CA THR A 28 -15.02 -3.10 -39.68
C THR A 28 -13.51 -3.10 -39.91
N ALA A 29 -12.89 -1.92 -39.87
CA ALA A 29 -11.44 -1.80 -39.86
C ALA A 29 -10.92 -2.56 -38.63
N ALA A 30 -10.38 -3.77 -38.85
CA ALA A 30 -9.61 -4.45 -37.84
C ALA A 30 -8.37 -3.58 -37.58
N ALA A 31 -8.24 -3.02 -36.37
CA ALA A 31 -7.00 -2.40 -35.94
C ALA A 31 -5.87 -3.41 -36.17
N ALA A 32 -4.90 -3.05 -37.01
CA ALA A 32 -3.77 -3.90 -37.29
C ALA A 32 -2.96 -4.03 -35.99
N ARG A 33 -2.84 -5.25 -35.46
CA ARG A 33 -2.01 -5.54 -34.29
C ARG A 33 -0.54 -5.53 -34.69
N THR A 34 0.17 -4.45 -34.44
CA THR A 34 1.63 -4.48 -34.34
C THR A 34 1.98 -4.44 -32.85
N ALA A 35 2.70 -5.46 -32.37
CA ALA A 35 3.18 -5.52 -30.99
C ALA A 35 4.05 -4.29 -30.66
N ALA A 36 4.24 -4.02 -29.36
CA ALA A 36 5.15 -2.96 -28.94
C ALA A 36 6.55 -3.22 -29.53
N PRO A 37 7.36 -2.16 -29.73
CA PRO A 37 8.71 -2.32 -30.24
C PRO A 37 9.51 -3.25 -29.32
N ALA A 38 10.43 -4.04 -29.91
CA ALA A 38 11.27 -4.93 -29.12
C ALA A 38 12.05 -4.13 -28.05
N PRO A 39 12.06 -4.56 -26.78
CA PRO A 39 12.73 -3.80 -25.73
C PRO A 39 14.22 -3.59 -26.01
N THR A 40 14.68 -2.35 -25.95
CA THR A 40 16.10 -1.98 -26.10
C THR A 40 16.69 -1.60 -24.75
N PRO A 41 17.86 -2.13 -24.34
CA PRO A 41 18.52 -1.71 -23.12
C PRO A 41 18.82 -0.20 -23.10
N GLY A 42 18.58 0.46 -21.97
CA GLY A 42 18.88 1.88 -21.78
C GLY A 42 18.66 2.36 -20.34
N GLU A 43 18.67 3.67 -20.17
CA GLU A 43 18.49 4.36 -18.88
C GLU A 43 17.35 5.38 -18.99
N LEU A 44 16.70 5.72 -17.86
CA LEU A 44 15.74 6.82 -17.83
C LEU A 44 16.49 8.14 -17.95
N LYS A 45 16.15 8.91 -18.98
CA LYS A 45 16.74 10.24 -19.24
C LYS A 45 15.77 11.33 -18.79
N PRO A 46 16.27 12.46 -18.25
CA PRO A 46 15.41 13.59 -17.93
C PRO A 46 14.73 14.15 -19.17
N HIS A 47 13.44 14.48 -19.03
CA HIS A 47 12.62 15.15 -20.04
C HIS A 47 11.97 16.40 -19.44
N SER A 48 11.48 17.29 -20.31
CA SER A 48 10.57 18.34 -19.87
C SER A 48 9.17 17.75 -19.71
N ILE A 49 8.75 17.53 -18.46
CA ILE A 49 7.42 16.99 -18.14
C ILE A 49 6.50 18.12 -17.69
N SER A 50 5.39 18.29 -18.40
CA SER A 50 4.37 19.30 -18.10
C SER A 50 3.33 18.85 -17.07
N ALA A 51 3.06 17.55 -17.01
CA ALA A 51 2.16 16.93 -16.04
C ALA A 51 2.42 15.42 -16.00
N ALA A 52 2.22 14.82 -14.82
CA ALA A 52 2.30 13.38 -14.62
C ALA A 52 0.94 12.82 -14.17
N TYR A 53 0.62 11.61 -14.61
CA TYR A 53 -0.62 10.90 -14.28
C TYR A 53 -0.30 9.44 -13.95
N THR A 54 -1.23 8.77 -13.29
CA THR A 54 -1.14 7.33 -13.04
C THR A 54 -2.26 6.59 -13.76
N ALA A 55 -1.99 5.35 -14.16
CA ALA A 55 -3.01 4.43 -14.60
C ALA A 55 -2.71 3.02 -14.10
N GLY A 56 -3.72 2.20 -13.83
CA GLY A 56 -3.49 0.80 -13.52
C GLY A 56 -4.73 -0.06 -13.39
N VAL A 57 -4.51 -1.37 -13.40
CA VAL A 57 -5.56 -2.40 -13.23
C VAL A 57 -5.30 -3.26 -12.00
N SER A 58 -6.36 -3.70 -11.31
CA SER A 58 -6.24 -4.66 -10.20
C SER A 58 -5.31 -4.12 -9.09
N SER A 59 -4.30 -4.88 -8.65
CA SER A 59 -3.26 -4.35 -7.74
C SER A 59 -2.54 -3.11 -8.28
N GLY A 60 -2.39 -3.00 -9.60
CA GLY A 60 -1.84 -1.81 -10.26
C GLY A 60 -2.78 -0.62 -10.17
N GLY A 61 -4.10 -0.85 -10.18
CA GLY A 61 -5.11 0.19 -9.94
C GLY A 61 -5.12 0.67 -8.49
N TYR A 62 -4.93 -0.24 -7.54
CA TYR A 62 -4.67 0.11 -6.14
C TYR A 62 -3.38 0.94 -6.00
N MET A 63 -2.30 0.54 -6.67
CA MET A 63 -1.04 1.29 -6.65
C MET A 63 -1.14 2.66 -7.34
N ALA A 64 -1.87 2.77 -8.46
CA ALA A 64 -2.16 4.04 -9.12
C ALA A 64 -2.90 5.00 -8.18
N THR A 65 -3.91 4.48 -7.46
CA THR A 65 -4.62 5.22 -6.42
C THR A 65 -3.68 5.64 -5.29
N GLN A 66 -2.79 4.75 -4.83
CA GLN A 66 -1.82 5.05 -3.79
C GLN A 66 -0.84 6.15 -4.20
N LEU A 67 -0.28 6.08 -5.41
CA LEU A 67 0.60 7.11 -5.95
C LEU A 67 -0.10 8.45 -6.08
N HIS A 68 -1.30 8.47 -6.65
CA HIS A 68 -2.07 9.68 -6.84
C HIS A 68 -2.43 10.34 -5.50
N VAL A 69 -2.87 9.58 -4.50
CA VAL A 69 -3.20 10.14 -3.17
C VAL A 69 -1.95 10.55 -2.40
N ALA A 70 -0.93 9.68 -2.35
CA ALA A 70 0.27 9.94 -1.56
C ALA A 70 1.07 11.12 -2.13
N TYR A 71 1.21 11.21 -3.46
CA TYR A 71 1.98 12.25 -4.16
C TYR A 71 1.07 13.10 -5.05
N SER A 72 -0.08 13.55 -4.52
CA SER A 72 -1.07 14.34 -5.28
C SER A 72 -0.56 15.70 -5.77
N GLY A 73 0.54 16.22 -5.23
CA GLY A 73 1.22 17.38 -5.81
C GLY A 73 2.19 17.03 -6.94
N THR A 74 2.44 15.75 -7.22
CA THR A 74 3.16 15.29 -8.42
C THR A 74 2.20 14.81 -9.50
N PHE A 75 1.20 14.01 -9.14
CA PHE A 75 0.26 13.43 -10.10
C PHE A 75 -1.01 14.26 -10.19
N ALA A 76 -1.29 14.78 -11.38
CA ALA A 76 -2.44 15.63 -11.67
C ALA A 76 -3.72 14.84 -12.02
N GLY A 77 -3.81 13.57 -11.64
CA GLY A 77 -4.94 12.69 -11.96
C GLY A 77 -4.59 11.20 -12.04
N SER A 78 -5.63 10.37 -12.14
CA SER A 78 -5.47 8.91 -12.16
C SER A 78 -6.56 8.18 -12.97
N ALA A 79 -6.18 7.10 -13.63
CA ALA A 79 -7.09 6.15 -14.27
C ALA A 79 -7.02 4.77 -13.59
N VAL A 80 -8.15 4.24 -13.12
CA VAL A 80 -8.16 3.03 -12.28
C VAL A 80 -9.17 2.01 -12.80
N PHE A 81 -8.67 0.83 -13.15
CA PHE A 81 -9.47 -0.29 -13.64
C PHE A 81 -9.56 -1.38 -12.58
N ALA A 82 -10.78 -1.83 -12.27
CA ALA A 82 -11.03 -3.02 -11.46
C ALA A 82 -10.25 -3.03 -10.12
N ALA A 83 -10.33 -1.95 -9.35
CA ALA A 83 -9.68 -1.78 -8.05
C ALA A 83 -10.59 -1.06 -7.04
N GLY A 84 -10.05 -0.66 -5.89
CA GLY A 84 -10.84 -0.10 -4.78
C GLY A 84 -10.16 1.06 -4.04
N PRO A 85 -10.78 1.52 -2.93
CA PRO A 85 -10.37 2.71 -2.20
C PRO A 85 -8.92 2.68 -1.70
N TYR A 86 -8.32 3.87 -1.61
CA TYR A 86 -7.00 4.07 -1.02
C TYR A 86 -6.91 3.51 0.41
N GLY A 87 -5.84 2.78 0.70
CA GLY A 87 -5.59 2.20 2.02
C GLY A 87 -6.57 1.09 2.44
N CYS A 88 -7.41 0.57 1.54
CA CYS A 88 -8.50 -0.35 1.88
C CYS A 88 -8.04 -1.56 2.72
N ALA A 89 -6.93 -2.20 2.32
CA ALA A 89 -6.40 -3.39 2.97
C ALA A 89 -5.89 -3.14 4.40
N GLN A 90 -5.53 -1.90 4.76
CA GLN A 90 -5.06 -1.53 6.10
C GLN A 90 -3.90 -2.39 6.61
N GLY A 91 -3.01 -2.82 5.71
CA GLY A 91 -1.85 -3.65 6.06
C GLY A 91 -2.21 -5.11 6.37
N ASP A 92 -3.40 -5.57 6.00
CA ASP A 92 -3.92 -6.90 6.32
C ASP A 92 -4.43 -7.64 5.07
N LEU A 93 -3.82 -8.79 4.76
CA LEU A 93 -4.15 -9.60 3.58
C LEU A 93 -5.55 -10.21 3.66
N TYR A 94 -6.07 -10.48 4.86
CA TYR A 94 -7.41 -11.00 5.03
C TYR A 94 -8.44 -9.92 4.64
N ARG A 95 -8.27 -8.70 5.15
CA ARG A 95 -9.09 -7.55 4.76
C ARG A 95 -8.97 -7.22 3.29
N ALA A 96 -7.76 -7.30 2.71
CA ALA A 96 -7.54 -7.13 1.28
C ALA A 96 -8.47 -8.05 0.46
N GLN A 97 -8.56 -9.33 0.82
CA GLN A 97 -9.40 -10.30 0.10
C GLN A 97 -10.89 -10.14 0.40
N TYR A 98 -11.26 -9.97 1.67
CA TYR A 98 -12.65 -10.09 2.10
C TYR A 98 -13.43 -8.77 2.11
N ALA A 99 -12.74 -7.62 2.15
CA ALA A 99 -13.35 -6.29 2.11
C ALA A 99 -13.01 -5.48 0.84
N CYS A 100 -11.82 -5.71 0.27
CA CYS A 100 -11.28 -4.89 -0.82
C CYS A 100 -11.22 -5.62 -2.17
N MET A 101 -11.71 -6.85 -2.23
CA MET A 101 -11.90 -7.61 -3.46
C MET A 101 -13.31 -8.16 -3.46
N LYS A 102 -13.70 -8.70 -2.31
CA LYS A 102 -15.04 -9.17 -2.00
C LYS A 102 -15.79 -8.20 -1.09
N THR A 103 -17.08 -8.47 -0.96
CA THR A 103 -18.01 -7.72 -0.11
C THR A 103 -18.40 -8.47 1.17
N TYR A 104 -17.58 -9.45 1.60
CA TYR A 104 -17.82 -10.26 2.79
C TYR A 104 -17.55 -9.51 4.10
N GLN A 105 -16.79 -8.42 4.05
CA GLN A 105 -16.53 -7.50 5.15
C GLN A 105 -16.80 -6.07 4.73
N ASP A 106 -17.23 -5.24 5.67
CA ASP A 106 -17.29 -3.80 5.44
C ASP A 106 -15.87 -3.24 5.24
N LEU A 107 -15.65 -2.57 4.10
CA LEU A 107 -14.41 -1.88 3.76
C LEU A 107 -14.15 -0.63 4.63
N ARG A 108 -15.18 -0.12 5.32
CA ARG A 108 -15.13 1.03 6.25
C ARG A 108 -14.69 2.33 5.58
N LEU A 109 -15.43 2.76 4.55
CA LEU A 109 -15.07 3.90 3.70
C LEU A 109 -14.80 5.18 4.51
N ASP A 110 -15.66 5.50 5.47
CA ASP A 110 -15.48 6.67 6.33
C ASP A 110 -14.18 6.63 7.15
N THR A 111 -13.74 5.44 7.55
CA THR A 111 -12.46 5.26 8.25
C THR A 111 -11.30 5.47 7.29
N LEU A 112 -11.37 4.95 6.06
CA LEU A 112 -10.32 5.14 5.06
C LEU A 112 -10.11 6.63 4.78
N GLU A 113 -11.19 7.39 4.60
CA GLU A 113 -11.06 8.84 4.37
C GLU A 113 -10.54 9.62 5.57
N ARG A 114 -10.97 9.26 6.79
CA ARG A 114 -10.41 9.87 8.01
C ARG A 114 -8.92 9.61 8.08
N THR A 115 -8.49 8.36 7.86
CA THR A 115 -7.07 7.99 7.84
C THR A 115 -6.29 8.78 6.80
N THR A 116 -6.82 8.98 5.58
CA THR A 116 -6.16 9.83 4.58
C THR A 116 -5.99 11.27 5.06
N ARG A 117 -7.05 11.87 5.62
CA ARG A 117 -6.98 13.23 6.18
C ARG A 117 -5.98 13.33 7.33
N ASP A 118 -5.95 12.33 8.20
CA ASP A 118 -5.01 12.25 9.32
C ASP A 118 -3.56 12.11 8.82
N TRP A 119 -3.29 11.25 7.83
CA TRP A 119 -1.97 11.12 7.23
C TRP A 119 -1.52 12.40 6.52
N SER A 120 -2.44 13.09 5.85
CA SER A 120 -2.17 14.37 5.20
C SER A 120 -1.83 15.45 6.23
N ALA A 121 -2.60 15.55 7.32
CA ALA A 121 -2.31 16.45 8.43
C ALA A 121 -0.98 16.14 9.15
N GLN A 122 -0.50 14.90 9.06
CA GLN A 122 0.80 14.45 9.58
C GLN A 122 1.95 14.64 8.57
N GLY A 123 1.67 15.05 7.33
CA GLY A 123 2.68 15.14 6.27
C GLY A 123 3.19 13.78 5.76
N LEU A 124 2.44 12.71 6.04
CA LEU A 124 2.74 11.35 5.58
C LEU A 124 2.26 11.10 4.15
N VAL A 125 1.33 11.91 3.68
CA VAL A 125 0.90 12.03 2.28
C VAL A 125 0.73 13.50 1.97
N ASP A 126 0.69 13.85 0.69
CA ASP A 126 0.42 15.21 0.23
C ASP A 126 -0.92 15.78 0.76
N PRO A 127 -1.09 17.12 0.75
CA PRO A 127 -2.35 17.76 1.13
C PRO A 127 -3.55 17.20 0.37
N VAL A 128 -4.57 16.70 1.09
CA VAL A 128 -5.81 16.19 0.46
C VAL A 128 -6.54 17.24 -0.39
N ALA A 129 -6.24 18.52 -0.19
CA ALA A 129 -6.76 19.62 -1.00
C ALA A 129 -6.29 19.54 -2.46
N ASN A 130 -5.15 18.90 -2.74
CA ASN A 130 -4.64 18.73 -4.10
C ASN A 130 -5.59 17.87 -4.94
N LEU A 131 -6.22 16.86 -4.34
CA LEU A 131 -7.16 15.96 -5.01
C LEU A 131 -8.44 16.66 -5.52
N SER A 132 -8.75 17.84 -4.97
CA SER A 132 -9.95 18.59 -5.33
C SER A 132 -9.82 19.12 -6.76
N GLY A 133 -10.68 18.64 -7.65
CA GLY A 133 -10.64 18.98 -9.06
C GLY A 133 -9.67 18.12 -9.87
N ASP A 134 -8.98 17.14 -9.33
CA ASP A 134 -8.19 16.24 -10.17
C ASP A 134 -9.11 15.36 -11.03
N PRO A 135 -8.83 15.18 -12.33
CA PRO A 135 -9.53 14.22 -13.16
C PRO A 135 -9.21 12.79 -12.72
N VAL A 136 -10.25 12.03 -12.40
CA VAL A 136 -10.14 10.60 -12.07
C VAL A 136 -11.06 9.80 -12.98
N TYR A 137 -10.47 8.92 -13.79
CA TYR A 137 -11.20 7.96 -14.60
C TYR A 137 -11.26 6.62 -13.88
N LEU A 138 -12.45 6.04 -13.74
CA LEU A 138 -12.65 4.73 -13.12
C LEU A 138 -13.33 3.80 -14.10
N PHE A 139 -12.95 2.53 -14.08
CA PHE A 139 -13.62 1.48 -14.83
C PHE A 139 -13.89 0.25 -13.96
N SER A 140 -15.09 -0.31 -14.04
CA SER A 140 -15.44 -1.60 -13.44
C SER A 140 -16.49 -2.32 -14.28
N GLY A 141 -16.25 -3.59 -14.60
CA GLY A 141 -17.24 -4.42 -15.29
C GLY A 141 -18.21 -5.08 -14.32
N SER A 142 -19.48 -5.20 -14.71
CA SER A 142 -20.48 -5.94 -13.92
C SER A 142 -20.22 -7.45 -13.83
N GLY A 143 -19.35 -7.99 -14.71
CA GLY A 143 -18.88 -9.37 -14.69
C GLY A 143 -17.62 -9.60 -13.85
N ASP A 144 -17.07 -8.56 -13.21
CA ASP A 144 -15.88 -8.69 -12.36
C ASP A 144 -16.22 -9.39 -11.05
N ALA A 145 -15.84 -10.66 -10.97
CA ALA A 145 -15.96 -11.48 -9.76
C ALA A 145 -14.64 -11.55 -8.95
N THR A 146 -13.64 -10.76 -9.27
CA THR A 146 -12.36 -10.69 -8.53
C THR A 146 -12.32 -9.46 -7.64
N VAL A 147 -12.53 -8.28 -8.20
CA VAL A 147 -12.79 -7.04 -7.46
C VAL A 147 -14.22 -6.63 -7.79
N GLU A 148 -15.13 -7.01 -6.90
CA GLU A 148 -16.57 -6.84 -7.13
C GLU A 148 -16.95 -5.36 -7.25
N ARG A 149 -17.89 -5.05 -8.14
CA ARG A 149 -18.34 -3.68 -8.44
C ARG A 149 -18.58 -2.79 -7.22
N PRO A 150 -19.19 -3.24 -6.10
CA PRO A 150 -19.35 -2.40 -4.90
C PRO A 150 -18.03 -1.85 -4.32
N VAL A 151 -16.91 -2.54 -4.54
CA VAL A 151 -15.58 -2.05 -4.16
C VAL A 151 -15.16 -0.87 -5.05
N ALA A 152 -15.40 -0.94 -6.36
CA ALA A 152 -15.12 0.16 -7.28
C ALA A 152 -16.10 1.33 -7.09
N ASP A 153 -17.38 1.06 -6.79
CA ASP A 153 -18.36 2.09 -6.39
C ASP A 153 -17.88 2.88 -5.16
N ALA A 154 -17.27 2.18 -4.20
CA ALA A 154 -16.67 2.81 -3.03
C ALA A 154 -15.43 3.65 -3.37
N LEU A 155 -14.64 3.28 -4.39
CA LEU A 155 -13.53 4.09 -4.88
C LEU A 155 -14.03 5.38 -5.55
N ALA A 156 -15.09 5.29 -6.35
CA ALA A 156 -15.74 6.47 -6.93
C ALA A 156 -16.24 7.42 -5.84
N SER A 157 -16.87 6.87 -4.80
CA SER A 157 -17.32 7.63 -3.63
C SER A 157 -16.15 8.25 -2.86
N TYR A 158 -15.06 7.50 -2.64
CA TYR A 158 -13.85 7.98 -1.98
C TYR A 158 -13.30 9.22 -2.68
N TYR A 159 -13.04 9.15 -3.98
CA TYR A 159 -12.51 10.28 -4.75
C TYR A 159 -13.48 11.46 -4.81
N GLY A 160 -14.78 11.19 -4.98
CA GLY A 160 -15.82 12.23 -4.97
C GLY A 160 -15.87 13.02 -3.66
N ARG A 161 -15.64 12.35 -2.51
CA ARG A 161 -15.59 13.01 -1.18
C ARG A 161 -14.35 13.86 -0.94
N PHE A 162 -13.32 13.73 -1.77
CA PHE A 162 -12.17 14.64 -1.83
C PHE A 162 -12.30 15.73 -2.91
N GLY A 163 -13.43 15.77 -3.63
CA GLY A 163 -13.70 16.79 -4.64
C GLY A 163 -13.09 16.52 -6.02
N ALA A 164 -12.56 15.32 -6.26
CA ALA A 164 -12.05 14.94 -7.58
C ALA A 164 -13.17 14.91 -8.64
N ARG A 165 -12.82 15.20 -9.89
CA ARG A 165 -13.72 15.06 -11.04
C ARG A 165 -13.74 13.60 -11.49
N VAL A 166 -14.62 12.81 -10.90
CA VAL A 166 -14.76 11.38 -11.21
C VAL A 166 -15.59 11.17 -12.48
N ARG A 167 -15.02 10.45 -13.46
CA ARG A 167 -15.74 9.81 -14.57
C ARG A 167 -15.66 8.30 -14.37
N TYR A 168 -16.79 7.67 -14.10
CA TYR A 168 -16.86 6.24 -13.81
C TYR A 168 -17.62 5.52 -14.92
N ASP A 169 -16.93 4.65 -15.66
CA ASP A 169 -17.57 3.71 -16.59
C ASP A 169 -17.77 2.36 -15.90
N ASP A 170 -19.05 2.05 -15.72
CA ASP A 170 -19.53 0.84 -15.07
C ASP A 170 -20.59 0.12 -15.93
N THR A 171 -20.57 0.40 -17.24
CA THR A 171 -21.68 0.07 -18.14
C THR A 171 -21.56 -1.30 -18.82
N THR A 172 -20.35 -1.87 -18.85
CA THR A 172 -20.08 -3.14 -19.53
C THR A 172 -20.22 -4.35 -18.60
N ASP A 173 -20.31 -5.54 -19.19
CA ASP A 173 -20.27 -6.84 -18.50
C ASP A 173 -18.86 -7.41 -18.39
N ALA A 174 -17.84 -6.54 -18.44
CA ALA A 174 -16.46 -6.97 -18.44
C ALA A 174 -16.10 -7.83 -17.22
N GLY A 175 -15.23 -8.82 -17.43
CA GLY A 175 -14.55 -9.51 -16.34
C GLY A 175 -13.44 -8.66 -15.71
N HIS A 176 -12.66 -9.25 -14.81
CA HIS A 176 -11.52 -8.59 -14.18
C HIS A 176 -10.34 -8.46 -15.16
N ALA A 177 -10.20 -7.29 -15.78
CA ALA A 177 -9.20 -7.02 -16.81
C ALA A 177 -8.93 -5.53 -17.02
N TRP A 178 -7.81 -5.23 -17.68
CA TRP A 178 -7.62 -3.96 -18.40
C TRP A 178 -8.49 -3.99 -19.66
N ILE A 179 -9.18 -2.90 -19.97
CA ILE A 179 -10.07 -2.88 -21.15
C ILE A 179 -9.39 -2.11 -22.25
N SER A 180 -9.19 -2.76 -23.39
CA SER A 180 -8.52 -2.16 -24.52
C SER A 180 -9.01 -2.75 -25.85
N PRO A 181 -9.09 -1.95 -26.93
CA PRO A 181 -9.36 -2.45 -28.28
C PRO A 181 -8.41 -3.56 -28.73
N LEU A 182 -7.17 -3.57 -28.24
CA LEU A 182 -6.17 -4.60 -28.61
C LEU A 182 -6.28 -5.88 -27.79
N GLY A 183 -7.10 -5.88 -26.74
CA GLY A 183 -7.29 -6.99 -25.81
C GLY A 183 -7.55 -8.33 -26.53
N PRO A 184 -6.80 -9.40 -26.22
CA PRO A 184 -6.99 -10.70 -26.88
C PRO A 184 -8.17 -11.51 -26.30
N ASN A 185 -8.70 -11.12 -25.14
CA ASN A 185 -9.84 -11.80 -24.53
C ASN A 185 -11.18 -11.14 -24.89
N PRO A 186 -12.27 -11.92 -24.97
CA PRO A 186 -13.62 -11.38 -24.97
C PRO A 186 -13.92 -10.60 -23.68
N CYS A 187 -14.81 -9.60 -23.76
CA CYS A 187 -15.15 -8.70 -22.66
C CYS A 187 -15.44 -9.39 -21.32
N THR A 188 -16.28 -10.43 -21.31
CA THR A 188 -16.81 -11.07 -20.10
C THR A 188 -15.83 -11.99 -19.37
N VAL A 189 -14.63 -12.23 -19.91
CA VAL A 189 -13.74 -13.27 -19.41
C VAL A 189 -12.73 -12.73 -18.42
N THR A 190 -12.51 -13.45 -17.31
CA THR A 190 -11.39 -13.20 -16.39
C THR A 190 -10.31 -14.28 -16.57
N ARG A 191 -9.30 -14.02 -17.42
CA ARG A 191 -8.15 -14.93 -17.61
C ARG A 191 -6.94 -14.21 -18.18
N SER A 192 -5.75 -14.80 -18.04
CA SER A 192 -4.52 -14.30 -18.68
C SER A 192 -4.70 -14.07 -20.19
N PRO A 193 -4.23 -12.93 -20.75
CA PRO A 193 -3.37 -11.93 -20.12
C PRO A 193 -4.09 -10.85 -19.30
N TYR A 194 -5.38 -11.02 -19.00
CA TYR A 194 -6.24 -10.08 -18.27
C TYR A 194 -6.34 -8.71 -18.97
N VAL A 195 -6.43 -8.76 -20.30
CA VAL A 195 -6.71 -7.60 -21.15
C VAL A 195 -7.84 -7.99 -22.10
N ASN A 196 -8.95 -7.25 -22.06
CA ASN A 196 -10.20 -7.62 -22.69
C ASN A 196 -10.64 -6.57 -23.73
N ALA A 197 -11.14 -7.04 -24.86
CA ALA A 197 -11.80 -6.20 -25.86
C ALA A 197 -13.31 -6.15 -25.59
N CYS A 198 -13.80 -4.98 -25.19
CA CYS A 198 -15.21 -4.73 -24.84
C CYS A 198 -15.97 -3.92 -25.89
N GLY A 199 -15.39 -3.68 -27.06
CA GLY A 199 -16.00 -2.86 -28.10
C GLY A 199 -16.03 -1.36 -27.80
N ILE A 200 -15.27 -0.93 -26.79
CA ILE A 200 -15.03 0.47 -26.41
C ILE A 200 -13.53 0.78 -26.51
N ASP A 201 -13.22 2.07 -26.66
CA ASP A 201 -11.86 2.60 -26.63
C ASP A 201 -11.63 3.29 -25.27
N ALA A 202 -11.30 2.48 -24.26
CA ALA A 202 -11.14 2.96 -22.90
C ALA A 202 -9.92 3.89 -22.78
N GLU A 203 -8.89 3.70 -23.61
CA GLU A 203 -7.71 4.56 -23.66
C GLU A 203 -8.05 5.97 -24.15
N ARG A 204 -8.89 6.11 -25.17
CA ARG A 204 -9.42 7.43 -25.57
C ARG A 204 -10.14 8.13 -24.44
N ASP A 205 -11.00 7.39 -23.74
CA ASP A 205 -11.84 7.93 -22.67
C ASP A 205 -11.03 8.33 -21.44
N LEU A 206 -10.08 7.48 -21.02
CA LEU A 206 -9.21 7.76 -19.88
C LEU A 206 -8.26 8.93 -20.18
N LEU A 207 -7.57 8.92 -21.34
CA LEU A 207 -6.62 9.98 -21.67
C LEU A 207 -7.35 11.30 -21.93
N GLY A 208 -8.52 11.21 -22.58
CA GLY A 208 -9.43 12.33 -22.80
C GLY A 208 -9.86 13.02 -21.50
N HIS A 209 -10.19 12.22 -20.49
CA HIS A 209 -10.60 12.73 -19.17
C HIS A 209 -9.42 13.32 -18.38
N LEU A 210 -8.26 12.69 -18.43
CA LEU A 210 -7.06 13.12 -17.71
C LEU A 210 -6.42 14.38 -18.32
N THR A 211 -6.32 14.44 -19.64
CA THR A 211 -5.48 15.44 -20.33
C THR A 211 -6.24 16.42 -21.21
N GLY A 212 -7.56 16.24 -21.35
CA GLY A 212 -8.38 16.92 -22.37
C GLY A 212 -8.40 16.15 -23.69
N PRO A 213 -8.97 16.73 -24.77
CA PRO A 213 -9.09 16.06 -26.06
C PRO A 213 -7.76 15.48 -26.56
N VAL A 214 -7.77 14.22 -27.02
CA VAL A 214 -6.61 13.51 -27.56
C VAL A 214 -6.73 13.29 -29.05
N ASN A 215 -5.59 13.29 -29.74
CA ASN A 215 -5.49 12.87 -31.13
C ASN A 215 -5.78 11.38 -31.26
N ASP A 216 -6.23 10.96 -32.45
CA ASP A 216 -6.42 9.56 -32.77
C ASP A 216 -5.09 8.78 -32.62
N PRO A 217 -5.16 7.49 -32.22
CA PRO A 217 -3.96 6.69 -31.98
C PRO A 217 -3.22 6.41 -33.29
N ALA A 218 -1.91 6.22 -33.19
CA ALA A 218 -1.10 5.76 -34.32
C ALA A 218 -1.57 4.36 -34.77
N PRO A 219 -1.49 4.03 -36.07
CA PRO A 219 -1.80 2.67 -36.55
C PRO A 219 -0.88 1.59 -35.97
N ALA A 220 0.30 1.99 -35.50
CA ALA A 220 1.33 1.15 -34.91
C ALA A 220 2.26 2.02 -34.03
N PRO A 221 2.79 1.50 -32.91
CA PRO A 221 3.84 2.19 -32.16
C PRO A 221 5.13 2.35 -32.99
N THR A 222 5.69 3.56 -33.00
CA THR A 222 6.91 3.94 -33.75
C THR A 222 8.03 4.45 -32.85
N GLY A 223 7.77 4.62 -31.56
CA GLY A 223 8.72 5.01 -30.53
C GLY A 223 9.69 3.88 -30.14
N THR A 224 10.41 4.10 -29.05
CA THR A 224 11.37 3.13 -28.49
C THR A 224 10.86 2.61 -27.16
N LEU A 225 10.85 1.29 -26.99
CA LEU A 225 10.59 0.66 -25.69
C LEU A 225 11.92 0.45 -24.95
N VAL A 226 12.28 1.42 -24.12
CA VAL A 226 13.52 1.40 -23.33
C VAL A 226 13.35 0.47 -22.13
N ARG A 227 14.20 -0.56 -22.02
CA ARG A 227 14.32 -1.43 -20.85
C ARG A 227 15.44 -0.94 -19.94
N PHE A 228 15.11 -0.57 -18.71
CA PHE A 228 16.05 -0.03 -17.73
C PHE A 228 16.11 -0.90 -16.45
N ASP A 229 17.16 -0.70 -15.65
CA ASP A 229 17.36 -1.40 -14.38
C ASP A 229 16.61 -0.71 -13.22
N GLN A 230 15.60 -1.37 -12.63
CA GLN A 230 14.83 -0.81 -11.52
C GLN A 230 15.62 -0.78 -10.20
N ASN A 231 16.70 -1.56 -10.06
CA ASN A 231 17.48 -1.59 -8.82
C ASN A 231 18.02 -0.20 -8.46
N GLY A 232 18.42 0.59 -9.46
CA GLY A 232 18.93 1.95 -9.28
C GLY A 232 17.91 2.94 -8.70
N TYR A 233 16.62 2.62 -8.77
CA TYR A 233 15.54 3.50 -8.30
C TYR A 233 14.93 3.04 -6.97
N VAL A 234 15.19 1.80 -6.56
CA VAL A 234 14.59 1.22 -5.35
C VAL A 234 15.35 1.66 -4.09
N PRO A 235 14.66 2.10 -3.02
CA PRO A 235 15.31 2.34 -1.74
C PRO A 235 16.10 1.11 -1.25
N GLY A 236 17.41 1.28 -1.01
CA GLY A 236 18.31 0.19 -0.66
C GLY A 236 18.89 -0.60 -1.84
N GLY A 237 18.60 -0.19 -3.09
CA GLY A 237 19.30 -0.67 -4.28
C GLY A 237 18.93 -2.09 -4.75
N SER A 238 17.81 -2.65 -4.28
CA SER A 238 17.41 -4.02 -4.61
C SER A 238 15.91 -4.12 -4.89
N ALA A 239 15.55 -4.26 -6.17
CA ALA A 239 14.16 -4.42 -6.60
C ALA A 239 13.51 -5.70 -6.06
N SER A 240 14.26 -6.80 -6.03
CA SER A 240 13.75 -8.07 -5.49
C SER A 240 13.41 -7.99 -4.00
N ALA A 241 14.14 -7.18 -3.21
CA ALA A 241 13.86 -6.96 -1.79
C ALA A 241 12.49 -6.29 -1.53
N VAL A 242 11.88 -5.70 -2.55
CA VAL A 242 10.59 -5.00 -2.47
C VAL A 242 9.56 -5.61 -3.42
N SER A 243 9.76 -6.85 -3.88
CA SER A 243 8.86 -7.55 -4.80
C SER A 243 8.69 -6.83 -6.16
N MET A 244 9.76 -6.22 -6.66
CA MET A 244 9.83 -5.62 -8.00
C MET A 244 10.81 -6.39 -8.89
N ASP A 245 10.57 -6.36 -10.20
CA ASP A 245 11.48 -6.95 -11.19
C ASP A 245 12.78 -6.14 -11.26
N GLY A 246 13.88 -6.75 -11.72
CA GLY A 246 15.08 -5.98 -12.04
C GLY A 246 14.88 -5.07 -13.26
N SER A 247 13.91 -5.36 -14.13
CA SER A 247 13.62 -4.62 -15.35
C SER A 247 12.39 -3.74 -15.24
N GLY A 248 12.49 -2.49 -15.66
CA GLY A 248 11.38 -1.58 -15.90
C GLY A 248 11.39 -1.14 -17.36
N PHE A 249 10.28 -0.57 -17.84
CA PHE A 249 10.16 -0.15 -19.24
C PHE A 249 9.64 1.27 -19.37
N LEU A 250 10.12 2.01 -20.36
CA LEU A 250 9.62 3.32 -20.77
C LEU A 250 9.35 3.25 -22.28
N TYR A 251 8.11 3.51 -22.68
CA TYR A 251 7.81 3.81 -24.07
C TYR A 251 8.06 5.30 -24.32
N GLU A 252 9.02 5.59 -25.19
CA GLU A 252 9.45 6.94 -25.57
C GLU A 252 9.08 7.20 -27.05
N PRO A 253 8.02 7.99 -27.32
CA PRO A 253 7.73 8.46 -28.67
C PRO A 253 8.86 9.31 -29.23
N ALA A 254 9.04 9.26 -30.56
CA ALA A 254 10.03 10.11 -31.25
C ALA A 254 9.81 11.62 -30.97
N ALA A 255 8.57 12.03 -30.72
CA ALA A 255 8.21 13.42 -30.38
C ALA A 255 8.72 13.89 -29.01
N CYS A 256 9.06 12.97 -28.10
CA CYS A 256 9.60 13.27 -26.78
C CYS A 256 11.14 13.14 -26.71
N ALA A 257 11.75 12.45 -27.68
CA ALA A 257 13.18 12.20 -27.70
C ALA A 257 13.99 13.46 -28.04
N GLY A 258 14.76 13.97 -27.06
CA GLY A 258 15.71 15.06 -27.27
C GLY A 258 15.08 16.42 -27.63
N THR A 259 13.80 16.62 -27.31
CA THR A 259 13.05 17.84 -27.66
C THR A 259 12.92 18.80 -26.48
N THR A 260 12.69 20.08 -26.79
CA THR A 260 12.37 21.13 -25.79
C THR A 260 10.87 21.29 -25.57
N THR A 261 10.03 20.62 -26.37
CA THR A 261 8.57 20.66 -26.22
C THR A 261 8.19 19.75 -25.04
N PRO A 262 7.47 20.26 -24.02
CA PRO A 262 7.12 19.43 -22.88
C PRO A 262 6.24 18.24 -23.27
N CYS A 263 6.60 17.06 -22.79
CA CYS A 263 5.73 15.88 -22.83
C CYS A 263 4.93 15.76 -21.54
N ARG A 264 3.90 14.93 -21.56
CA ARG A 264 3.23 14.42 -20.34
C ARG A 264 3.81 13.06 -19.99
N LEU A 265 3.61 12.62 -18.75
CA LEU A 265 3.99 11.29 -18.29
C LEU A 265 2.76 10.53 -17.80
N LEU A 266 2.57 9.30 -18.27
CA LEU A 266 1.64 8.34 -17.69
C LEU A 266 2.43 7.18 -17.06
N VAL A 267 2.24 6.94 -15.77
CA VAL A 267 2.77 5.76 -15.09
C VAL A 267 1.72 4.65 -15.15
N ALA A 268 1.92 3.66 -16.01
CA ALA A 268 0.98 2.57 -16.27
C ALA A 268 1.37 1.29 -15.51
N LEU A 269 0.50 0.84 -14.62
CA LEU A 269 0.76 -0.21 -13.64
C LEU A 269 -0.08 -1.44 -13.93
N HIS A 270 0.61 -2.53 -14.29
CA HIS A 270 -0.01 -3.83 -14.54
C HIS A 270 -0.64 -4.41 -13.25
N GLY A 271 -1.58 -5.35 -13.41
CA GLY A 271 -2.19 -6.08 -12.30
C GLY A 271 -1.37 -7.28 -11.83
N CYS A 272 -1.91 -8.01 -10.85
CA CYS A 272 -1.37 -9.30 -10.44
C CYS A 272 -1.24 -10.23 -11.65
N LYS A 273 -0.19 -11.05 -11.70
CA LYS A 273 0.09 -12.03 -12.77
C LYS A 273 0.34 -11.42 -14.15
N GLN A 274 0.59 -10.12 -14.23
CA GLN A 274 0.87 -9.38 -15.46
C GLN A 274 2.26 -8.72 -15.49
N GLY A 275 3.10 -8.99 -14.49
CA GLY A 275 4.48 -8.48 -14.47
C GLY A 275 5.35 -9.18 -15.50
N TYR A 276 6.33 -8.46 -16.06
CA TYR A 276 7.19 -8.93 -17.15
C TYR A 276 7.76 -10.34 -16.96
N SER A 277 8.35 -10.64 -15.79
CA SER A 277 8.92 -11.97 -15.50
C SER A 277 7.91 -12.99 -14.96
N TYR A 278 6.63 -12.65 -14.82
CA TYR A 278 5.63 -13.58 -14.30
C TYR A 278 5.29 -14.66 -15.33
N GLN A 279 5.81 -15.88 -15.15
CA GLN A 279 5.42 -17.07 -15.93
C GLN A 279 5.41 -16.88 -17.46
N GLY A 280 6.40 -16.15 -18.01
CA GLY A 280 6.49 -15.90 -19.45
C GLY A 280 5.49 -14.86 -19.98
N PHE A 281 4.94 -14.00 -19.11
CA PHE A 281 4.03 -12.92 -19.49
C PHE A 281 4.70 -11.93 -20.46
N GLY A 282 5.95 -11.52 -20.20
CA GLY A 282 6.71 -10.68 -21.12
C GLY A 282 6.09 -9.30 -21.32
N THR A 283 6.11 -8.79 -22.56
CA THR A 283 5.62 -7.46 -22.94
C THR A 283 4.11 -7.36 -23.12
N ARG A 284 3.34 -8.43 -22.84
CA ARG A 284 1.92 -8.52 -23.21
C ARG A 284 1.05 -7.35 -22.73
N PHE A 285 1.35 -6.78 -21.57
CA PHE A 285 0.62 -5.60 -21.09
C PHE A 285 0.91 -4.38 -21.98
N MET A 286 2.19 -4.11 -22.27
CA MET A 286 2.59 -3.02 -23.20
C MET A 286 2.03 -3.26 -24.61
N ASP A 287 2.06 -4.51 -25.09
CA ASP A 287 1.56 -4.89 -26.43
C ASP A 287 0.04 -4.75 -26.61
N THR A 288 -0.73 -4.74 -25.51
CA THR A 288 -2.20 -4.86 -25.59
C THR A 288 -2.97 -3.84 -24.78
N ALA A 289 -2.31 -2.95 -24.02
CA ALA A 289 -2.96 -1.87 -23.28
C ALA A 289 -3.37 -0.69 -24.18
N TYR A 290 -2.89 -0.63 -25.43
CA TYR A 290 -3.19 0.43 -26.42
C TYR A 290 -2.75 1.84 -26.01
N LEU A 291 -1.82 1.94 -25.07
CA LEU A 291 -1.29 3.22 -24.57
C LEU A 291 -0.17 3.76 -25.47
N ASP A 292 0.66 2.88 -26.05
CA ASP A 292 1.83 3.26 -26.85
C ASP A 292 1.42 3.89 -28.19
N GLU A 293 0.31 3.44 -28.77
CA GLU A 293 -0.29 4.01 -29.98
C GLU A 293 -0.82 5.43 -29.73
N TYR A 294 -1.43 5.68 -28.58
CA TYR A 294 -1.83 7.02 -28.17
C TYR A 294 -0.62 7.90 -27.82
N ALA A 295 0.42 7.30 -27.23
CA ALA A 295 1.63 8.00 -26.83
C ALA A 295 2.31 8.70 -28.02
N ASP A 296 2.36 8.03 -29.16
CA ASP A 296 2.95 8.53 -30.41
C ASP A 296 2.31 9.80 -30.96
N THR A 297 1.02 10.00 -30.74
CA THR A 297 0.27 11.13 -31.31
C THR A 297 -0.05 12.22 -30.30
N ASN A 298 0.32 12.06 -29.02
CA ASN A 298 -0.14 12.94 -27.94
C ASN A 298 0.97 13.51 -27.02
N HIS A 299 2.24 13.47 -27.44
CA HIS A 299 3.39 13.93 -26.63
C HIS A 299 3.36 13.33 -25.22
N LEU A 300 3.18 12.02 -25.15
CA LEU A 300 2.97 11.30 -23.90
C LEU A 300 4.03 10.20 -23.76
N LEU A 301 4.77 10.24 -22.66
CA LEU A 301 5.65 9.16 -22.25
C LEU A 301 4.84 8.15 -21.43
N VAL A 302 5.10 6.86 -21.62
CA VAL A 302 4.46 5.81 -20.82
C VAL A 302 5.51 5.02 -20.05
N LEU A 303 5.54 5.20 -18.74
CA LEU A 303 6.40 4.46 -17.84
C LEU A 303 5.66 3.20 -17.36
N TYR A 304 6.29 2.04 -17.51
CA TYR A 304 5.79 0.73 -17.10
C TYR A 304 6.71 0.10 -16.04
N PRO A 305 6.62 0.52 -14.77
CA PRO A 305 7.30 -0.17 -13.68
C PRO A 305 6.80 -1.62 -13.58
N GLN A 306 7.64 -2.53 -13.10
CA GLN A 306 7.32 -3.96 -13.02
C GLN A 306 7.40 -4.48 -11.58
N ALA A 307 6.28 -4.98 -11.08
CA ALA A 307 6.25 -5.83 -9.90
C ALA A 307 6.64 -7.27 -10.27
N ALA A 308 7.18 -8.02 -9.31
CA ALA A 308 7.60 -9.41 -9.50
C ALA A 308 7.12 -10.28 -8.34
N PRO A 309 6.84 -11.58 -8.57
CA PRO A 309 6.43 -12.48 -7.52
C PRO A 309 7.55 -12.69 -6.49
N THR A 310 7.19 -12.78 -5.21
CA THR A 310 8.11 -13.23 -4.17
C THR A 310 8.33 -14.73 -4.24
N THR A 311 9.50 -15.19 -3.80
CA THR A 311 9.75 -16.62 -3.56
C THR A 311 9.06 -17.14 -2.30
N THR A 312 8.67 -16.24 -1.39
CA THR A 312 7.81 -16.52 -0.23
C THR A 312 6.33 -16.39 -0.59
N VAL A 313 5.45 -16.82 0.31
CA VAL A 313 3.99 -16.75 0.13
C VAL A 313 3.41 -15.34 0.29
N ASP A 314 4.24 -14.33 0.56
CA ASP A 314 3.82 -12.94 0.78
C ASP A 314 3.13 -12.35 -0.46
N ASN A 315 3.69 -12.53 -1.65
CA ASN A 315 3.17 -12.04 -2.93
C ASN A 315 3.52 -12.99 -4.11
N PRO A 316 2.96 -14.22 -4.14
CA PRO A 316 3.27 -15.21 -5.18
C PRO A 316 2.74 -14.84 -6.57
N ASN A 317 1.82 -13.86 -6.64
CA ASN A 317 1.20 -13.42 -7.88
C ASN A 317 1.89 -12.20 -8.51
N GLY A 318 2.94 -11.65 -7.89
CA GLY A 318 3.63 -10.46 -8.40
C GLY A 318 2.73 -9.24 -8.52
N CYS A 319 1.83 -9.07 -7.54
CA CYS A 319 1.01 -7.88 -7.41
C CYS A 319 1.84 -6.69 -6.91
N TRP A 320 1.32 -5.47 -7.05
CA TRP A 320 1.86 -4.32 -6.34
C TRP A 320 1.55 -4.38 -4.83
N ASN A 321 2.33 -3.68 -4.01
CA ASN A 321 2.13 -3.64 -2.57
C ASN A 321 0.98 -2.72 -2.20
N TRP A 322 -0.20 -3.31 -2.04
CA TRP A 322 -1.41 -2.63 -1.57
C TRP A 322 -1.98 -3.22 -0.28
N TRP A 323 -1.27 -4.15 0.36
CA TRP A 323 -1.66 -4.75 1.65
C TRP A 323 -0.52 -4.84 2.67
N GLY A 324 0.60 -4.14 2.47
CA GLY A 324 1.68 -4.03 3.45
C GLY A 324 2.56 -5.27 3.60
N TYR A 325 2.71 -6.07 2.54
CA TYR A 325 3.57 -7.26 2.58
C TYR A 325 5.04 -6.92 2.81
N LEU A 326 5.86 -7.95 3.12
CA LEU A 326 7.30 -7.82 3.40
C LEU A 326 7.62 -6.82 4.53
N GLY A 327 6.68 -6.65 5.47
CA GLY A 327 6.81 -5.76 6.63
C GLY A 327 6.82 -4.27 6.31
N ASP A 328 6.42 -3.88 5.10
CA ASP A 328 6.36 -2.48 4.71
C ASP A 328 5.12 -1.78 5.28
N SER A 329 5.24 -1.27 6.50
CA SER A 329 4.17 -0.50 7.17
C SER A 329 3.86 0.86 6.51
N ALA A 330 4.72 1.33 5.59
CA ALA A 330 4.54 2.60 4.88
C ALA A 330 4.04 2.40 3.44
N TYR A 331 3.67 1.18 3.03
CA TYR A 331 3.37 0.80 1.65
C TYR A 331 2.42 1.73 0.85
N ALA A 332 1.52 2.43 1.53
CA ALA A 332 0.54 3.33 0.92
C ALA A 332 0.90 4.82 1.02
N ARG A 333 1.95 5.21 1.74
CA ARG A 333 2.29 6.59 2.11
C ARG A 333 3.73 6.95 1.73
N HIS A 334 4.16 8.19 2.00
CA HIS A 334 5.56 8.59 1.86
C HIS A 334 6.50 7.61 2.58
N GLY A 335 7.62 7.26 1.94
CA GLY A 335 8.56 6.26 2.44
C GLY A 335 8.18 4.79 2.16
N GLY A 336 6.99 4.51 1.61
CA GLY A 336 6.62 3.18 1.12
C GLY A 336 7.55 2.72 -0.01
N LYS A 337 8.09 1.51 0.08
CA LYS A 337 9.28 1.14 -0.72
C LYS A 337 9.02 1.09 -2.22
N GLN A 338 7.89 0.49 -2.64
CA GLN A 338 7.52 0.44 -4.06
C GLN A 338 7.07 1.80 -4.59
N ILE A 339 6.35 2.57 -3.77
CA ILE A 339 5.93 3.93 -4.15
C ILE A 339 7.14 4.82 -4.37
N GLU A 340 8.12 4.82 -3.44
CA GLU A 340 9.35 5.59 -3.61
C GLU A 340 10.19 5.12 -4.79
N ALA A 341 10.21 3.81 -5.08
CA ALA A 341 10.89 3.29 -6.27
C ALA A 341 10.30 3.89 -7.55
N ILE A 342 8.98 3.91 -7.67
CA ILE A 342 8.28 4.51 -8.81
C ILE A 342 8.51 6.02 -8.84
N MET A 343 8.43 6.70 -7.69
CA MET A 343 8.68 8.14 -7.62
C MET A 343 10.10 8.51 -8.01
N ASN A 344 11.09 7.67 -7.71
CA ASN A 344 12.47 7.87 -8.16
C ASN A 344 12.59 7.73 -9.68
N MET A 345 11.84 6.83 -10.31
CA MET A 345 11.75 6.74 -11.78
C MET A 345 11.10 7.99 -12.38
N VAL A 346 9.99 8.46 -11.78
CA VAL A 346 9.29 9.70 -12.19
C VAL A 346 10.22 10.92 -12.08
N ARG A 347 10.97 11.04 -10.97
CA ARG A 347 11.96 12.11 -10.75
C ARG A 347 13.08 12.04 -11.79
N ALA A 348 13.59 10.85 -12.10
CA ALA A 348 14.64 10.66 -13.11
C ALA A 348 14.20 11.10 -14.52
N LEU A 349 12.91 10.96 -14.83
CA LEU A 349 12.30 11.45 -16.07
C LEU A 349 12.02 12.97 -16.07
N GLY A 350 12.26 13.67 -14.96
CA GLY A 350 11.93 15.10 -14.83
C GLY A 350 10.47 15.39 -14.45
N GLY A 351 9.71 14.37 -14.03
CA GLY A 351 8.29 14.46 -13.69
C GLY A 351 7.96 15.15 -12.35
N ALA A 352 8.95 15.63 -11.61
CA ALA A 352 8.76 16.26 -10.29
C ALA A 352 8.42 17.77 -10.34
N GLY A 353 8.29 18.35 -11.54
CA GLY A 353 8.08 19.78 -11.74
C GLY A 353 6.65 20.24 -11.46
N GLY A 354 6.25 20.33 -10.18
CA GLY A 354 4.90 20.77 -9.85
C GLY A 354 4.53 20.95 -8.38
N GLY A 355 5.46 21.11 -7.45
CA GLY A 355 5.10 21.50 -6.07
C GLY A 355 4.57 20.39 -5.17
N GLY A 356 4.77 19.11 -5.54
CA GLY A 356 4.62 18.00 -4.61
C GLY A 356 5.50 18.17 -3.39
N THR A 357 4.99 17.78 -2.22
CA THR A 357 5.76 17.79 -0.97
C THR A 357 7.03 16.98 -1.22
N GLU A 358 8.19 17.58 -0.97
CA GLU A 358 9.46 16.85 -1.07
C GLU A 358 9.31 15.60 -0.20
N PRO A 359 9.65 14.38 -0.71
CA PRO A 359 9.60 13.19 0.11
C PRO A 359 10.37 13.49 1.40
N PRO A 360 9.86 13.06 2.57
CA PRO A 360 10.60 13.13 3.81
C PRO A 360 12.07 12.80 3.56
N ALA A 361 12.99 13.67 4.01
CA ALA A 361 14.39 13.30 4.01
C ALA A 361 14.52 11.87 4.60
N PRO A 362 15.29 10.98 3.95
CA PRO A 362 15.30 9.57 4.29
C PRO A 362 15.54 9.40 5.78
N THR A 363 14.62 8.68 6.44
CA THR A 363 14.66 8.53 7.88
C THR A 363 15.82 7.63 8.27
N THR A 364 16.70 8.12 9.12
CA THR A 364 17.75 7.31 9.73
C THR A 364 17.18 6.59 10.94
N THR A 365 17.47 5.29 11.05
CA THR A 365 17.08 4.47 12.20
C THR A 365 18.20 4.41 13.23
N LEU A 366 17.87 4.73 14.48
CA LEU A 366 18.73 4.55 15.65
C LEU A 366 18.04 3.59 16.62
N THR A 367 18.71 2.47 16.92
CA THR A 367 18.24 1.52 17.93
C THR A 367 19.05 1.72 19.21
N LEU A 368 18.35 2.09 20.28
CA LEU A 368 18.90 2.31 21.61
C LEU A 368 18.58 1.09 22.48
N PRO A 369 19.58 0.26 22.86
CA PRO A 369 19.34 -0.76 23.88
C PRO A 369 19.04 -0.09 25.22
N SER A 370 18.24 -0.73 26.05
CA SER A 370 17.98 -0.25 27.41
C SER A 370 19.23 -0.29 28.28
N LEU A 371 19.26 0.59 29.28
CA LEU A 371 20.36 0.80 30.20
C LEU A 371 20.19 -0.12 31.42
N ASP A 372 20.69 -1.35 31.32
CA ASP A 372 20.57 -2.43 32.33
C ASP A 372 20.77 -1.96 33.80
N ALA A 373 21.78 -1.14 34.08
CA ALA A 373 22.05 -0.62 35.42
C ALA A 373 20.97 0.34 35.99
N GLN A 374 20.04 0.79 35.14
CA GLN A 374 18.95 1.72 35.43
C GLN A 374 17.57 1.06 35.23
N ASP A 375 17.54 -0.13 34.64
CA ASP A 375 16.31 -0.87 34.42
C ASP A 375 15.89 -1.60 35.70
N GLY A 376 14.67 -2.14 35.71
CA GLY A 376 14.16 -2.93 36.82
C GLY A 376 12.65 -2.99 36.81
N TYR A 377 12.07 -3.47 37.91
CA TYR A 377 10.63 -3.39 38.10
C TYR A 377 10.29 -3.06 39.53
N VAL A 378 9.16 -2.40 39.71
CA VAL A 378 8.56 -2.11 41.02
C VAL A 378 7.30 -2.95 41.19
N LYS A 379 6.96 -3.24 42.45
CA LYS A 379 5.74 -3.95 42.81
C LYS A 379 5.05 -3.34 44.00
N ALA A 380 3.73 -3.31 43.98
CA ALA A 380 2.92 -2.83 45.10
C ALA A 380 1.61 -3.62 45.22
N ALA A 381 0.91 -3.46 46.33
CA ALA A 381 -0.47 -3.95 46.44
C ALA A 381 -1.38 -3.23 45.42
N PRO A 382 -2.57 -3.76 45.08
CA PRO A 382 -3.47 -3.16 44.09
C PRO A 382 -3.91 -1.72 44.42
N ASP A 383 -3.94 -1.35 45.70
CA ASP A 383 -4.21 0.00 46.18
C ASP A 383 -2.97 0.93 46.11
N GLY A 384 -1.83 0.40 45.65
CA GLY A 384 -0.54 1.08 45.55
C GLY A 384 0.28 1.09 46.85
N SER A 385 -0.22 0.49 47.93
CA SER A 385 0.51 0.44 49.20
C SER A 385 1.69 -0.55 49.17
N GLY A 386 2.69 -0.29 50.00
CA GLY A 386 3.84 -1.19 50.15
C GLY A 386 4.66 -1.37 48.87
N ALA A 387 4.81 -0.28 48.10
CA ALA A 387 5.65 -0.24 46.91
C ALA A 387 7.10 -0.61 47.27
N ALA A 388 7.70 -1.48 46.46
CA ALA A 388 9.07 -1.94 46.64
C ALA A 388 9.69 -2.28 45.28
N VAL A 389 11.02 -2.31 45.23
CA VAL A 389 11.77 -2.79 44.07
C VAL A 389 11.67 -4.32 44.00
N GLY A 390 11.50 -4.83 42.79
CA GLY A 390 11.49 -6.25 42.46
C GLY A 390 12.88 -6.88 42.58
N THR A 391 12.92 -8.17 42.90
CA THR A 391 14.20 -8.86 43.21
C THR A 391 14.47 -10.06 42.31
N LEU A 392 13.57 -10.37 41.37
CA LEU A 392 13.67 -11.55 40.50
C LEU A 392 14.29 -11.27 39.12
N GLU A 393 14.79 -10.06 38.89
CA GLU A 393 15.30 -9.67 37.58
C GLU A 393 16.40 -10.59 37.06
N THR A 394 17.37 -10.94 37.90
CA THR A 394 18.52 -11.77 37.53
C THR A 394 18.15 -13.22 37.23
N VAL A 395 17.01 -13.71 37.75
CA VAL A 395 16.59 -15.11 37.63
C VAL A 395 15.41 -15.32 36.68
N SER A 396 14.58 -14.31 36.48
CA SER A 396 13.33 -14.43 35.73
C SER A 396 13.11 -13.29 34.73
N GLY A 397 13.84 -12.18 34.85
CA GLY A 397 13.67 -10.98 34.04
C GLY A 397 12.75 -9.94 34.68
N LEU A 398 12.31 -8.98 33.88
CA LEU A 398 11.56 -7.80 34.34
C LEU A 398 10.06 -8.11 34.42
N ALA A 399 9.46 -7.95 35.60
CA ALA A 399 8.08 -8.39 35.84
C ALA A 399 7.01 -7.37 35.44
N LEU A 400 5.90 -7.89 34.89
CA LEU A 400 4.68 -7.15 34.57
C LEU A 400 3.44 -7.94 34.96
N GLY A 401 2.42 -7.24 35.47
CA GLY A 401 1.16 -7.85 35.89
C GLY A 401 1.21 -8.40 37.31
N ARG A 402 0.24 -9.23 37.68
CA ARG A 402 0.05 -9.66 39.07
C ARG A 402 0.82 -10.93 39.39
N GLY A 403 1.76 -10.82 40.33
CA GLY A 403 2.56 -11.94 40.83
C GLY A 403 1.78 -12.85 41.78
N SER A 404 2.36 -14.01 42.08
CA SER A 404 1.80 -14.96 43.06
C SER A 404 1.84 -14.44 44.50
N ASP A 405 2.63 -13.41 44.78
CA ASP A 405 2.64 -12.66 46.04
C ASP A 405 1.46 -11.68 46.16
N GLY A 406 0.58 -11.64 45.16
CA GLY A 406 -0.61 -10.80 45.13
C GLY A 406 -0.31 -9.33 44.80
N LYS A 407 0.93 -8.97 44.47
CA LYS A 407 1.33 -7.61 44.07
C LYS A 407 1.30 -7.44 42.55
N ASP A 408 0.98 -6.23 42.12
CA ASP A 408 1.04 -5.83 40.72
C ASP A 408 2.43 -5.28 40.40
N ASN A 409 2.99 -5.67 39.26
CA ASN A 409 4.35 -5.32 38.84
C ASN A 409 4.32 -4.32 37.66
N ARG A 410 5.24 -3.34 37.69
CA ARG A 410 5.50 -2.38 36.61
C ARG A 410 6.98 -2.36 36.30
N THR A 411 7.34 -2.51 35.03
CA THR A 411 8.74 -2.50 34.57
C THR A 411 9.15 -1.09 34.19
N LEU A 412 10.38 -0.69 34.57
CA LEU A 412 11.04 0.53 34.16
C LEU A 412 12.18 0.19 33.19
N LEU A 413 12.23 0.92 32.07
CA LEU A 413 13.27 0.80 31.06
C LEU A 413 13.83 2.19 30.75
N SER A 414 15.14 2.33 30.80
CA SER A 414 15.85 3.59 30.62
C SER A 414 16.62 3.58 29.31
N PHE A 415 16.52 4.67 28.53
CA PHE A 415 17.18 4.81 27.23
C PHE A 415 17.95 6.13 27.17
N ASP A 416 19.20 6.07 26.73
CA ASP A 416 20.01 7.26 26.44
C ASP A 416 19.55 7.90 25.12
N THR A 417 18.50 8.72 25.20
CA THR A 417 17.89 9.42 24.06
C THR A 417 18.65 10.67 23.65
N SER A 418 19.68 11.09 24.41
CA SER A 418 20.64 12.13 24.01
C SER A 418 21.41 11.76 22.74
N ARG A 419 21.48 10.46 22.41
CA ARG A 419 22.09 9.94 21.19
C ARG A 419 21.32 10.26 19.91
N ILE A 420 20.07 10.71 20.00
CA ILE A 420 19.32 11.19 18.85
C ILE A 420 19.94 12.52 18.41
N PRO A 421 20.44 12.68 17.17
CA PRO A 421 21.19 13.88 16.80
C PRO A 421 20.39 15.17 16.99
N ALA A 422 21.08 16.21 17.47
CA ALA A 422 20.49 17.52 17.71
C ALA A 422 19.91 18.11 16.41
N GLY A 423 18.78 18.80 16.51
CA GLY A 423 18.09 19.43 15.37
C GLY A 423 17.37 18.46 14.43
N LYS A 424 17.46 17.14 14.64
CA LYS A 424 16.72 16.14 13.85
C LYS A 424 15.29 15.98 14.33
N GLU A 425 14.35 15.89 13.39
CA GLU A 425 12.95 15.60 13.69
C GLU A 425 12.80 14.10 13.94
N VAL A 426 12.24 13.71 15.09
CA VAL A 426 11.86 12.30 15.32
C VAL A 426 10.48 12.10 14.74
N VAL A 427 10.37 11.20 13.76
CA VAL A 427 9.13 10.93 13.04
C VAL A 427 8.42 9.68 13.53
N ARG A 428 9.17 8.75 14.14
CA ARG A 428 8.63 7.51 14.68
C ARG A 428 9.53 6.99 15.80
N ALA A 429 8.94 6.39 16.82
CA ALA A 429 9.67 5.61 17.78
C ALA A 429 8.78 4.50 18.34
N TYR A 430 9.34 3.34 18.66
CA TYR A 430 8.63 2.23 19.26
C TYR A 430 9.57 1.36 20.11
N LEU A 431 9.02 0.72 21.14
CA LEU A 431 9.75 -0.18 22.02
C LEU A 431 9.65 -1.61 21.50
N THR A 432 10.77 -2.34 21.48
CA THR A 432 10.80 -3.78 21.27
C THR A 432 11.18 -4.49 22.57
N VAL A 433 10.40 -5.47 22.98
CA VAL A 433 10.65 -6.31 24.16
C VAL A 433 10.66 -7.80 23.79
N ALA A 434 11.36 -8.62 24.57
CA ALA A 434 11.36 -10.07 24.44
C ALA A 434 10.69 -10.71 25.66
N ARG A 435 9.97 -11.82 25.45
CA ARG A 435 9.36 -12.58 26.56
C ARG A 435 10.36 -13.58 27.13
N ALA A 436 10.55 -13.56 28.45
CA ALA A 436 11.31 -14.58 29.19
C ALA A 436 10.42 -15.70 29.74
N GLY A 437 9.22 -15.37 30.20
CA GLY A 437 8.30 -16.33 30.82
C GLY A 437 7.03 -15.66 31.33
N GLY A 438 6.22 -16.39 32.09
CA GLY A 438 5.01 -15.87 32.69
C GLY A 438 4.04 -16.96 33.13
N SER A 439 2.99 -16.57 33.83
CA SER A 439 1.91 -17.45 34.26
C SER A 439 0.57 -16.77 34.03
N GLY A 440 -0.43 -17.53 33.58
CA GLY A 440 -1.70 -16.99 33.13
C GLY A 440 -1.58 -16.11 31.88
N ASP A 441 -2.67 -15.40 31.55
CA ASP A 441 -2.69 -14.41 30.47
C ASP A 441 -3.09 -13.03 31.05
N PRO A 442 -2.13 -12.12 31.24
CA PRO A 442 -2.42 -10.79 31.79
C PRO A 442 -3.11 -9.85 30.81
N TRP A 443 -3.19 -10.17 29.51
CA TRP A 443 -3.99 -9.43 28.53
C TRP A 443 -5.45 -9.89 28.50
N ALA A 444 -5.71 -11.17 28.81
CA ALA A 444 -7.06 -11.70 28.94
C ALA A 444 -7.66 -11.57 30.35
N SER A 445 -6.88 -11.07 31.32
CA SER A 445 -7.31 -10.92 32.72
C SER A 445 -7.05 -9.48 33.20
N PRO A 446 -8.08 -8.65 33.45
CA PRO A 446 -9.46 -8.83 32.96
C PRO A 446 -9.53 -8.88 31.42
N ALA A 447 -10.67 -9.31 30.88
CA ALA A 447 -10.84 -9.43 29.42
C ALA A 447 -10.56 -8.09 28.71
N GLY A 448 -9.66 -8.10 27.73
CA GLY A 448 -9.27 -6.90 26.98
C GLY A 448 -8.31 -5.97 27.72
N ASN A 449 -7.57 -6.46 28.71
CA ASN A 449 -6.55 -5.67 29.40
C ASN A 449 -5.42 -5.29 28.43
N ARG A 450 -4.83 -4.12 28.66
CA ARG A 450 -3.87 -3.48 27.76
C ARG A 450 -2.56 -3.26 28.48
N LEU A 451 -1.44 -3.64 27.86
CA LEU A 451 -0.11 -3.32 28.36
C LEU A 451 0.30 -1.95 27.81
N LEU A 452 0.21 -0.94 28.67
CA LEU A 452 0.48 0.44 28.34
C LEU A 452 1.93 0.80 28.63
N LEU A 453 2.46 1.71 27.81
CA LEU A 453 3.75 2.32 27.97
C LEU A 453 3.56 3.77 28.41
N ASP A 454 3.93 4.09 29.65
CA ASP A 454 4.02 5.49 30.10
C ASP A 454 5.43 6.02 29.78
N LEU A 455 5.53 7.27 29.31
CA LEU A 455 6.81 7.93 29.03
C LEU A 455 7.10 9.04 30.04
N ARG A 456 8.36 9.13 30.47
CA ARG A 456 8.89 10.22 31.27
C ARG A 456 10.07 10.87 30.56
N THR A 457 10.01 12.20 30.44
CA THR A 457 11.17 13.03 30.06
C THR A 457 12.09 13.10 31.27
N GLY A 458 13.30 12.57 31.16
CA GLY A 458 14.11 12.25 32.33
C GLY A 458 13.64 10.95 32.99
N CYS A 459 13.65 10.94 34.32
CA CYS A 459 13.43 9.75 35.13
C CYS A 459 12.19 9.92 36.04
N PHE A 460 11.52 8.80 36.36
CA PHE A 460 10.27 8.79 37.11
C PHE A 460 10.50 9.23 38.56
N GLY A 461 11.44 8.59 39.24
CA GLY A 461 11.83 8.86 40.60
C GLY A 461 12.85 9.99 40.75
N THR A 462 13.55 9.97 41.88
CA THR A 462 14.62 10.90 42.22
C THR A 462 15.90 10.66 41.45
N SER A 463 16.05 9.45 40.89
CA SER A 463 17.15 9.04 40.01
C SER A 463 16.62 8.15 38.88
N CYS A 464 17.51 7.77 37.96
CA CYS A 464 17.15 6.84 36.88
C CYS A 464 17.26 5.37 37.27
N THR A 465 17.81 5.08 38.45
CA THR A 465 17.80 3.72 39.00
C THR A 465 16.43 3.42 39.60
N THR A 466 15.90 2.24 39.31
CA THR A 466 14.61 1.79 39.81
C THR A 466 14.52 1.89 41.34
N GLU A 467 13.50 2.59 41.84
CA GLU A 467 13.22 2.79 43.26
C GLU A 467 11.72 2.67 43.56
N ALA A 468 11.37 2.44 44.83
CA ALA A 468 9.98 2.23 45.23
C ALA A 468 9.05 3.41 44.85
N ALA A 469 9.56 4.64 44.84
CA ALA A 469 8.80 5.84 44.51
C ALA A 469 8.32 5.85 43.04
N ASP A 470 9.01 5.14 42.14
CA ASP A 470 8.65 5.02 40.71
C ASP A 470 7.26 4.42 40.49
N TRP A 471 6.72 3.70 41.48
CA TRP A 471 5.37 3.18 41.42
C TRP A 471 4.34 4.30 41.20
N SER A 472 4.47 5.38 41.98
CA SER A 472 3.49 6.48 42.01
C SER A 472 3.93 7.70 41.20
N ALA A 473 5.18 7.73 40.74
CA ALA A 473 5.73 8.84 39.98
C ALA A 473 4.89 9.15 38.71
N PRO A 474 4.58 10.44 38.44
CA PRO A 474 3.76 10.82 37.29
C PRO A 474 4.56 10.70 35.98
N ALA A 475 3.90 10.21 34.93
CA ALA A 475 4.45 10.20 33.58
C ALA A 475 4.38 11.61 32.96
N SER A 476 5.32 11.94 32.07
CA SER A 476 5.17 13.11 31.19
C SER A 476 4.05 12.87 30.18
N VAL A 477 4.00 11.65 29.62
CA VAL A 477 2.96 11.22 28.69
C VAL A 477 2.47 9.83 29.11
N PRO A 478 1.33 9.72 29.81
CA PRO A 478 0.76 8.42 30.16
C PRO A 478 0.20 7.73 28.91
N ALA A 479 0.23 6.40 28.86
CA ALA A 479 -0.28 5.61 27.72
C ALA A 479 0.26 6.09 26.34
N ALA A 480 1.56 6.41 26.31
CA ALA A 480 2.28 6.87 25.13
C ALA A 480 2.26 5.85 23.97
N ALA A 481 2.18 4.56 24.26
CA ALA A 481 2.01 3.47 23.31
C ALA A 481 1.47 2.21 24.01
N GLU A 482 1.24 1.15 23.25
CA GLU A 482 0.80 -0.16 23.75
C GLU A 482 1.70 -1.28 23.24
N VAL A 483 1.92 -2.30 24.06
CA VAL A 483 2.55 -3.55 23.64
C VAL A 483 1.44 -4.59 23.40
N PRO A 484 1.20 -5.00 22.14
CA PRO A 484 0.22 -6.03 21.83
C PRO A 484 0.51 -7.35 22.56
N ALA A 485 -0.53 -8.15 22.79
CA ALA A 485 -0.39 -9.47 23.40
C ALA A 485 0.57 -10.36 22.61
N PHE A 486 1.42 -11.11 23.31
CA PHE A 486 2.38 -12.02 22.69
C PHE A 486 2.75 -13.18 23.63
N SER A 487 2.79 -14.39 23.09
CA SER A 487 3.00 -15.64 23.83
C SER A 487 4.46 -16.11 23.85
N SER A 488 5.30 -15.63 22.93
CA SER A 488 6.72 -15.97 22.83
C SER A 488 7.47 -14.96 21.96
N GLY A 489 8.81 -14.99 22.02
CA GLY A 489 9.68 -14.21 21.15
C GLY A 489 9.68 -12.71 21.47
N THR A 490 9.93 -11.89 20.44
CA THR A 490 9.94 -10.44 20.54
C THR A 490 8.60 -9.83 20.11
N ARG A 491 8.31 -8.64 20.64
CA ARG A 491 7.14 -7.85 20.25
C ARG A 491 7.50 -6.37 20.25
N ALA A 492 7.18 -5.70 19.15
CA ALA A 492 7.19 -4.25 19.08
C ALA A 492 5.90 -3.68 19.65
N SER A 493 6.00 -2.53 20.32
CA SER A 493 4.85 -1.70 20.67
C SER A 493 4.22 -1.09 19.41
N THR A 494 3.03 -0.51 19.56
CA THR A 494 2.58 0.53 18.63
C THR A 494 3.57 1.69 18.64
N ASP A 495 3.49 2.56 17.62
CA ASP A 495 4.29 3.78 17.60
C ASP A 495 3.95 4.66 18.83
N LEU A 496 4.98 5.32 19.37
CA LEU A 496 4.81 6.36 20.37
C LEU A 496 3.92 7.48 19.79
N SER A 497 2.95 7.93 20.58
CA SER A 497 2.10 9.07 20.23
C SER A 497 2.93 10.32 19.91
N ARG A 498 2.37 11.27 19.15
CA ARG A 498 3.03 12.54 18.83
C ARG A 498 3.50 13.31 20.07
N ALA A 499 2.69 13.30 21.13
CA ALA A 499 3.07 13.93 22.41
C ALA A 499 4.29 13.23 23.04
N ALA A 500 4.35 11.89 22.95
CA ALA A 500 5.48 11.11 23.45
C ALA A 500 6.75 11.34 22.62
N LEU A 501 6.66 11.44 21.29
CA LEU A 501 7.80 11.79 20.44
C LEU A 501 8.38 13.17 20.81
N ALA A 502 7.51 14.15 21.06
CA ALA A 502 7.91 15.48 21.50
C ALA A 502 8.50 15.51 22.92
N ALA A 503 8.16 14.54 23.76
CA ALA A 503 8.59 14.43 25.15
C ALA A 503 9.87 13.58 25.34
N LEU A 504 10.45 13.02 24.28
CA LEU A 504 11.76 12.36 24.34
C LEU A 504 12.82 13.35 24.84
N ASP A 505 13.55 12.98 25.89
CA ASP A 505 14.62 13.81 26.44
C ASP A 505 15.82 13.82 25.49
N ARG A 506 15.98 14.91 24.72
CA ARG A 506 17.06 15.08 23.75
C ARG A 506 18.42 15.40 24.39
N THR A 507 18.46 15.57 25.70
CA THR A 507 19.66 15.96 26.45
C THR A 507 20.11 14.89 27.44
N GLY A 508 19.31 13.85 27.66
CA GLY A 508 19.61 12.80 28.61
C GLY A 508 18.76 11.55 28.41
N THR A 509 18.30 10.99 29.53
CA THR A 509 17.58 9.71 29.56
C THR A 509 16.08 9.93 29.37
N THR A 510 15.45 9.09 28.55
CA THR A 510 14.01 8.89 28.59
C THR A 510 13.73 7.57 29.30
N GLN A 511 12.89 7.59 30.33
CA GLN A 511 12.45 6.38 31.02
C GLN A 511 11.03 6.00 30.61
N LEU A 512 10.82 4.71 30.33
CA LEU A 512 9.54 4.11 29.98
C LEU A 512 9.07 3.22 31.13
N ARG A 513 7.81 3.36 31.54
CA ARG A 513 7.17 2.48 32.52
C ARG A 513 6.09 1.65 31.86
N LEU A 514 6.29 0.34 31.82
CA LEU A 514 5.31 -0.61 31.33
C LEU A 514 4.39 -1.02 32.47
N ARG A 515 3.08 -0.96 32.23
CA ARG A 515 2.06 -1.38 33.20
C ARG A 515 0.80 -1.87 32.50
N PHE A 516 0.09 -2.79 33.12
CA PHE A 516 -1.27 -3.10 32.69
C PHE A 516 -2.22 -1.96 33.05
N ALA A 517 -3.17 -1.69 32.16
CA ALA A 517 -4.17 -0.64 32.33
C ALA A 517 -5.07 -0.89 33.53
N SER A 518 -5.45 -2.16 33.75
CA SER A 518 -6.27 -2.61 34.87
C SER A 518 -5.52 -3.64 35.74
N PRO A 519 -5.65 -3.58 37.08
CA PRO A 519 -5.13 -4.62 37.98
C PRO A 519 -5.75 -5.98 37.65
N GLN A 520 -4.96 -7.05 37.73
CA GLN A 520 -5.47 -8.39 37.51
C GLN A 520 -6.17 -8.94 38.78
N PRO A 521 -7.30 -9.65 38.64
CA PRO A 521 -8.03 -10.22 39.78
C PRO A 521 -7.33 -11.42 40.41
N SER A 522 -6.41 -12.07 39.69
CA SER A 522 -5.64 -13.24 40.12
C SER A 522 -4.24 -13.21 39.52
N THR A 523 -3.38 -14.16 39.91
CA THR A 523 -2.04 -14.32 39.33
C THR A 523 -2.10 -14.39 37.81
N ALA A 524 -1.54 -13.40 37.15
CA ALA A 524 -1.42 -13.29 35.71
C ALA A 524 -0.29 -12.30 35.42
N TYR A 525 0.85 -12.80 34.99
CA TYR A 525 2.06 -12.00 34.81
C TYR A 525 2.90 -12.48 33.63
N VAL A 526 3.72 -11.57 33.13
CA VAL A 526 4.76 -11.84 32.13
C VAL A 526 6.08 -11.30 32.64
N PHE A 527 7.15 -12.03 32.37
CA PHE A 527 8.51 -11.55 32.51
C PHE A 527 9.08 -11.19 31.15
N LEU A 528 9.70 -10.02 31.06
CA LEU A 528 10.48 -9.61 29.90
C LEU A 528 11.93 -10.04 30.06
N ALA A 529 12.55 -10.50 28.98
CA ALA A 529 13.95 -10.89 28.99
C ALA A 529 14.86 -9.67 29.06
N THR A 530 15.97 -9.81 29.78
CA THR A 530 17.09 -8.85 29.80
C THR A 530 18.12 -9.17 28.71
N SER A 531 18.01 -10.33 28.05
CA SER A 531 18.80 -10.72 26.89
C SER A 531 17.93 -11.48 25.86
N PRO A 532 17.75 -10.96 24.61
CA PRO A 532 18.23 -9.66 24.15
C PRO A 532 17.58 -8.52 24.95
N ARG A 533 18.34 -7.45 25.17
CA ARG A 533 17.84 -6.27 25.90
C ARG A 533 16.64 -5.65 25.20
N PRO A 534 15.66 -5.13 25.94
CA PRO A 534 14.67 -4.21 25.39
C PRO A 534 15.35 -3.09 24.61
N ALA A 535 14.72 -2.65 23.52
CA ALA A 535 15.32 -1.66 22.64
C ALA A 535 14.28 -0.63 22.19
N LEU A 536 14.61 0.64 22.30
CA LEU A 536 13.85 1.75 21.72
C LEU A 536 14.40 2.04 20.32
N THR A 537 13.60 1.78 19.30
CA THR A 537 13.94 2.17 17.93
C THR A 537 13.36 3.54 17.64
N VAL A 538 14.19 4.45 17.12
CA VAL A 538 13.85 5.83 16.78
C VAL A 538 14.20 6.07 15.32
N GLU A 539 13.24 6.55 14.54
CA GLU A 539 13.43 7.02 13.18
C GLU A 539 13.39 8.55 13.18
N TYR A 540 14.43 9.17 12.61
CA TYR A 540 14.56 10.63 12.56
C TYR A 540 15.04 11.10 11.19
N ARG A 541 14.78 12.37 10.86
CA ARG A 541 15.21 13.01 9.61
C ARG A 541 15.82 14.40 9.83
#